data_AF-A0A0D3RK71-F1
#
_entry.id   AF-A0A0D3RK71-F1
#
_cell.length_a   1.000
_cell.length_b   1.000
_cell.length_c   1.000
_cell.angle_alpha   90.00
_cell.angle_beta   90.00
_cell.angle_gamma   90.00
#
_symmetry.space_group_name_H-M   'P 1'
#
loop_
_entity.id
_entity.type
_entity.pdbx_description
1 polymer ?
#
loop_
_entity_poly.entity_id
_entity_poly.type
_entity_poly.pdbx_seq_one_letter_code
_entity_poly.pdbx_strand_id
1 'polypeptide(L)'
;MQWNEEKPMNILIIGRKFAAISDVKTYTEMWSYNLACAFSEAGVTLQYHRPYSPGVESPEDYVEAVLTAATACSAKAILAPGLRYFTTVPREIGMQLCRRFSGWVAQVYDGSMLDSAPVDITFTVRDDTWRYLDNPGRLERHNRFNKHVGWAANQELFHLETKTDDVLRIFVDHAAFDVSGFDHSLSILMNLQRLTVPYEARTLTDDGLVTIDPGNISVTPYRRTPVPATEFAAELRKSDVFIVTHPESLGLTVLEAAMCGALVLTPPDCLPPDRLALVNHMVIKSRIDWDEVIARVDRVKNAEKVQCHTWSAIAEKMLETFITQKPSRGNG
;
A
#
# COMPACT_ATOMS: atom_id res chain seq x y z
N MET A 1 -0.61 -20.17 -12.54
CA MET A 1 -0.65 -20.18 -14.01
C MET A 1 0.75 -20.53 -14.52
N GLN A 2 0.94 -21.59 -15.32
CA GLN A 2 2.25 -21.87 -15.93
C GLN A 2 2.47 -20.83 -17.05
N TRP A 3 3.48 -19.97 -16.89
CA TRP A 3 3.82 -18.93 -17.85
C TRP A 3 4.33 -19.57 -19.14
N ASN A 4 3.61 -19.35 -20.25
CA ASN A 4 4.01 -19.84 -21.57
C ASN A 4 5.35 -19.21 -21.99
N GLU A 5 6.33 -20.07 -22.29
CA GLU A 5 7.74 -19.75 -22.57
C GLU A 5 8.00 -18.92 -23.84
N GLU A 6 6.99 -18.47 -24.58
CA GLU A 6 7.25 -18.05 -25.96
C GLU A 6 7.76 -16.62 -26.16
N LYS A 7 7.65 -15.69 -25.17
CA LYS A 7 8.44 -14.43 -25.16
C LYS A 7 8.67 -13.91 -23.73
N PRO A 8 9.91 -13.61 -23.32
CA PRO A 8 10.16 -12.95 -22.04
C PRO A 8 9.47 -11.57 -22.00
N MET A 9 8.74 -11.31 -20.92
CA MET A 9 8.11 -10.01 -20.66
C MET A 9 9.17 -9.05 -20.14
N ASN A 10 9.33 -7.91 -20.81
CA ASN A 10 10.28 -6.87 -20.40
C ASN A 10 9.51 -5.63 -19.96
N ILE A 11 9.82 -5.09 -18.79
CA ILE A 11 9.23 -3.86 -18.26
C ILE A 11 10.34 -2.85 -17.98
N LEU A 12 10.16 -1.62 -18.47
CA LEU A 12 10.98 -0.48 -18.06
C LEU A 12 10.35 0.15 -16.82
N ILE A 13 11.04 0.08 -15.69
CA ILE A 13 10.66 0.72 -14.43
C ILE A 13 11.23 2.13 -14.39
N ILE A 14 10.36 3.13 -14.21
CA ILE A 14 10.78 4.49 -13.84
C ILE A 14 10.91 4.54 -12.32
N GLY A 15 12.14 4.55 -11.83
CA GLY A 15 12.42 4.51 -10.40
C GLY A 15 13.84 4.06 -10.09
N ARG A 16 14.15 4.00 -8.80
CA ARG A 16 15.42 3.48 -8.30
C ARG A 16 15.33 1.95 -8.20
N LYS A 17 16.40 1.26 -8.58
CA LYS A 17 16.61 -0.15 -8.21
C LYS A 17 17.10 -0.22 -6.76
N PHE A 18 16.40 -0.98 -5.94
CA PHE A 18 16.78 -1.26 -4.56
C PHE A 18 17.54 -2.58 -4.51
N ALA A 19 18.65 -2.62 -3.77
CA ALA A 19 19.45 -3.83 -3.61
C ALA A 19 18.94 -4.69 -2.45
N ALA A 20 18.45 -4.04 -1.39
CA ALA A 20 17.92 -4.70 -0.20
C ALA A 20 16.72 -3.93 0.37
N ILE A 21 15.87 -4.64 1.11
CA ILE A 21 14.72 -4.04 1.80
C ILE A 21 15.12 -2.98 2.84
N SER A 22 16.34 -3.08 3.39
CA SER A 22 16.91 -2.08 4.32
C SER A 22 17.10 -0.70 3.68
N ASP A 23 17.15 -0.62 2.35
CA ASP A 23 17.28 0.64 1.62
C ASP A 23 15.91 1.35 1.43
N VAL A 24 14.81 0.65 1.72
CA VAL A 24 13.44 1.16 1.60
C VAL A 24 13.09 1.94 2.86
N LYS A 25 12.79 3.24 2.70
CA LYS A 25 12.50 4.15 3.82
C LYS A 25 11.13 4.78 3.75
N THR A 26 10.50 4.73 2.59
CA THR A 26 9.21 5.37 2.35
C THR A 26 8.22 4.40 1.72
N TYR A 27 6.95 4.78 1.82
CA TYR A 27 5.84 4.06 1.23
C TYR A 27 5.97 3.87 -0.30
N THR A 28 6.39 4.91 -1.02
CA THR A 28 6.61 4.86 -2.47
C THR A 28 7.74 3.88 -2.85
N GLU A 29 8.77 3.79 -2.02
CA GLU A 29 9.90 2.88 -2.22
C GLU A 29 9.49 1.43 -1.92
N MET A 30 8.60 1.21 -0.97
CA MET A 30 8.05 -0.12 -0.66
C MET A 30 7.36 -0.75 -1.86
N TRP A 31 6.53 0.01 -2.59
CA TRP A 31 5.97 -0.45 -3.87
C TRP A 31 7.05 -0.77 -4.89
N SER A 32 7.98 0.16 -5.05
CA SER A 32 9.04 0.03 -6.06
C SER A 32 9.89 -1.22 -5.82
N TYR A 33 10.17 -1.56 -4.56
CA TYR A 33 10.92 -2.75 -4.18
C TYR A 33 10.10 -4.03 -4.32
N ASN A 34 8.99 -4.16 -3.59
CA ASN A 34 8.27 -5.44 -3.50
C ASN A 34 7.64 -5.83 -4.84
N LEU A 35 7.11 -4.87 -5.61
CA LEU A 35 6.55 -5.16 -6.91
C LEU A 35 7.64 -5.58 -7.92
N ALA A 36 8.83 -4.99 -7.85
CA ALA A 36 9.96 -5.40 -8.68
C ALA A 36 10.44 -6.82 -8.34
N CYS A 37 10.49 -7.18 -7.05
CA CYS A 37 10.76 -8.55 -6.62
C CYS A 37 9.72 -9.52 -7.17
N ALA A 38 8.43 -9.22 -6.97
CA ALA A 38 7.33 -10.07 -7.46
C ALA A 38 7.32 -10.26 -8.99
N PHE A 39 7.63 -9.20 -9.76
CA PHE A 39 7.79 -9.33 -11.20
C PHE A 39 9.00 -10.21 -11.58
N SER A 40 10.12 -10.04 -10.89
CA SER A 40 11.33 -10.82 -11.15
C SER A 40 11.11 -12.31 -10.84
N GLU A 41 10.40 -12.63 -9.76
CA GLU A 41 9.95 -13.98 -9.41
C GLU A 41 9.00 -14.58 -10.45
N ALA A 42 8.16 -13.75 -11.07
CA ALA A 42 7.29 -14.14 -12.19
C ALA A 42 8.05 -14.27 -13.53
N GLY A 43 9.38 -14.13 -13.55
CA GLY A 43 10.20 -14.28 -14.76
C GLY A 43 10.23 -13.05 -15.67
N VAL A 44 9.78 -11.88 -15.18
CA VAL A 44 9.81 -10.62 -15.93
C VAL A 44 11.22 -10.02 -15.86
N THR A 45 11.76 -9.62 -17.02
CA THR A 45 13.02 -8.87 -17.05
C THR A 45 12.75 -7.39 -16.81
N LEU A 46 13.39 -6.83 -15.78
CA LEU A 46 13.25 -5.43 -15.41
C LEU A 46 14.46 -4.61 -15.85
N GLN A 47 14.20 -3.51 -16.54
CA GLN A 47 15.18 -2.45 -16.77
C GLN A 47 14.76 -1.20 -16.01
N TYR A 48 15.72 -0.37 -15.60
CA TYR A 48 15.44 0.81 -14.78
C TYR A 48 15.85 2.08 -15.51
N HIS A 49 14.99 3.09 -15.42
CA HIS A 49 15.28 4.45 -15.82
C HIS A 49 15.05 5.38 -14.63
N ARG A 50 15.92 6.38 -14.46
CA ARG A 50 15.80 7.33 -13.35
C ARG A 50 14.50 8.17 -13.45
N PRO A 51 13.95 8.63 -12.32
CA PRO A 51 12.90 9.65 -12.32
C PRO A 51 13.33 10.96 -13.00
N TYR A 52 12.35 11.70 -13.50
CA TYR A 52 12.55 13.04 -14.04
C TYR A 52 13.13 13.98 -12.99
N SER A 53 14.10 14.82 -13.38
CA SER A 53 14.76 15.78 -12.50
C SER A 53 14.55 17.20 -13.02
N PRO A 54 13.61 17.97 -12.46
CA PRO A 54 13.36 19.35 -12.88
C PRO A 54 14.63 20.20 -12.80
N GLY A 55 14.89 21.00 -13.85
CA GLY A 55 16.06 21.89 -13.92
C GLY A 55 17.37 21.21 -14.32
N VAL A 56 17.40 19.88 -14.44
CA VAL A 56 18.56 19.13 -14.97
C VAL A 56 18.39 18.85 -16.47
N GLU A 57 17.16 18.56 -16.90
CA GLU A 57 16.84 18.25 -18.29
C GLU A 57 15.45 18.78 -18.68
N SER A 58 15.23 18.96 -19.98
CA SER A 58 13.90 19.31 -20.48
C SER A 58 12.96 18.08 -20.44
N PRO A 59 11.64 18.27 -20.34
CA PRO A 59 10.67 17.17 -20.46
C PRO A 59 10.83 16.35 -21.74
N GLU A 60 11.17 17.00 -22.87
CA GLU A 60 11.35 16.30 -24.15
C GLU A 60 12.61 15.43 -24.15
N ASP A 61 13.75 15.95 -23.67
CA ASP A 61 14.99 15.16 -23.57
C ASP A 61 14.80 13.93 -22.67
N TYR A 62 14.06 14.10 -21.57
CA TYR A 62 13.71 12.98 -20.68
C TYR A 62 12.84 11.94 -21.38
N VAL A 63 11.83 12.36 -22.13
CA VAL A 63 10.97 11.46 -22.91
C VAL A 63 11.78 10.66 -23.92
N GLU A 64 12.69 11.30 -24.67
CA GLU A 64 13.57 10.62 -25.62
C GLU A 64 14.46 9.58 -24.95
N ALA A 65 15.03 9.92 -23.79
CA ALA A 65 15.86 8.99 -23.02
C ALA A 65 15.06 7.76 -22.54
N VAL A 66 13.85 7.97 -22.04
CA VAL A 66 12.94 6.90 -21.61
C VAL A 66 12.55 6.01 -22.80
N LEU A 67 12.17 6.59 -23.94
CA LEU A 67 11.80 5.83 -25.14
C LEU A 67 12.97 5.03 -25.72
N THR A 68 14.17 5.60 -25.69
CA THR A 68 15.41 4.93 -26.10
C THR A 68 15.67 3.71 -25.22
N ALA A 69 15.58 3.87 -23.90
CA ALA A 69 15.75 2.77 -22.94
C ALA A 69 14.68 1.68 -23.13
N ALA A 70 13.40 2.07 -23.30
CA ALA A 70 12.30 1.15 -23.52
C ALA A 70 12.48 0.34 -24.83
N THR A 71 12.96 0.99 -25.88
CA THR A 71 13.24 0.35 -27.17
C THR A 71 14.43 -0.61 -27.07
N ALA A 72 15.52 -0.18 -26.44
CA ALA A 72 16.73 -0.98 -26.28
C ALA A 72 16.47 -2.30 -25.54
N CYS A 73 15.53 -2.32 -24.60
CA CYS A 73 15.15 -3.53 -23.88
C CYS A 73 13.87 -4.19 -24.42
N SER A 74 13.32 -3.74 -25.56
CA SER A 74 12.08 -4.27 -26.12
C SER A 74 10.93 -4.31 -25.10
N ALA A 75 10.81 -3.27 -24.27
CA ALA A 75 9.81 -3.18 -23.22
C ALA A 75 8.38 -3.32 -23.77
N LYS A 76 7.53 -4.03 -23.03
CA LYS A 76 6.08 -4.10 -23.26
C LYS A 76 5.32 -3.06 -22.45
N ALA A 77 5.92 -2.62 -21.35
CA ALA A 77 5.37 -1.58 -20.49
C ALA A 77 6.48 -0.66 -19.96
N ILE A 78 6.14 0.61 -19.79
CA ILE A 78 6.83 1.60 -18.98
C ILE A 78 5.96 1.78 -17.74
N LEU A 79 6.50 1.42 -16.57
CA LEU A 79 5.78 1.45 -15.31
C LEU A 79 6.49 2.36 -14.31
N ALA A 80 5.75 3.28 -13.71
CA ALA A 80 6.16 3.99 -12.51
C ALA A 80 5.49 3.33 -11.28
N PRO A 81 6.19 2.42 -10.56
CA PRO A 81 5.61 1.71 -9.42
C PRO A 81 5.51 2.59 -8.17
N GLY A 82 6.33 3.65 -8.09
CA GLY A 82 6.17 4.67 -7.07
C GLY A 82 4.86 5.41 -7.23
N LEU A 83 4.05 5.48 -6.17
CA LEU A 83 2.71 6.06 -6.26
C LEU A 83 2.73 7.50 -6.78
N ARG A 84 1.75 7.79 -7.62
CA ARG A 84 1.42 9.14 -8.10
C ARG A 84 2.47 9.80 -9.01
N TYR A 85 3.50 9.08 -9.46
CA TYR A 85 4.63 9.66 -10.20
C TYR A 85 4.22 10.60 -11.35
N PHE A 86 3.33 10.15 -12.26
CA PHE A 86 2.94 10.95 -13.43
C PHE A 86 2.00 12.12 -13.11
N THR A 87 1.58 12.27 -11.85
CA THR A 87 0.82 13.43 -11.36
C THR A 87 1.70 14.46 -10.65
N THR A 88 2.96 14.12 -10.38
CA THR A 88 3.93 15.01 -9.72
C THR A 88 4.99 15.58 -10.67
N VAL A 89 5.01 15.12 -11.92
CA VAL A 89 5.91 15.60 -12.99
C VAL A 89 5.11 16.33 -14.07
N PRO A 90 5.76 17.11 -14.96
CA PRO A 90 5.07 17.78 -16.05
C PRO A 90 4.22 16.82 -16.89
N ARG A 91 2.95 17.19 -17.12
CA ARG A 91 1.92 16.32 -17.72
C ARG A 91 2.31 15.86 -19.12
N GLU A 92 3.00 16.70 -19.87
CA GLU A 92 3.47 16.44 -21.23
C GLU A 92 4.37 15.21 -21.32
N ILE A 93 5.12 14.87 -20.25
CA ILE A 93 5.98 13.67 -20.23
C ILE A 93 5.13 12.43 -20.44
N GLY A 94 4.10 12.23 -19.61
CA GLY A 94 3.22 11.07 -19.70
C GLY A 94 2.45 11.05 -21.03
N MET A 95 1.95 12.21 -21.48
CA MET A 95 1.24 12.32 -22.76
C MET A 95 2.10 11.95 -23.97
N GLN A 96 3.35 12.42 -24.01
CA GLN A 96 4.27 12.11 -25.10
C GLN A 96 4.68 10.63 -25.08
N LEU A 97 4.91 10.06 -23.89
CA LEU A 97 5.17 8.62 -23.77
C LEU A 97 3.99 7.80 -24.30
N CYS A 98 2.74 8.08 -23.91
CA CYS A 98 1.57 7.35 -24.41
C CYS A 98 1.40 7.48 -25.93
N ARG A 99 1.72 8.66 -26.49
CA ARG A 99 1.61 8.92 -27.93
C ARG A 99 2.67 8.17 -28.74
N ARG A 100 3.89 8.05 -28.21
CA ARG A 100 5.08 7.61 -28.95
C ARG A 100 5.51 6.18 -28.64
N PHE A 101 5.20 5.67 -27.45
CA PHE A 101 5.48 4.30 -27.06
C PHE A 101 4.35 3.37 -27.54
N SER A 102 4.71 2.23 -28.14
CA SER A 102 3.69 1.29 -28.65
C SER A 102 3.09 0.39 -27.57
N GLY A 103 3.79 0.21 -26.45
CA GLY A 103 3.35 -0.60 -25.30
C GLY A 103 2.54 0.21 -24.31
N TRP A 104 2.46 -0.28 -23.07
CA TRP A 104 1.74 0.38 -21.99
C TRP A 104 2.57 1.45 -21.29
N VAL A 105 1.99 2.62 -21.06
CA VAL A 105 2.48 3.56 -20.05
C VAL A 105 1.55 3.47 -18.84
N ALA A 106 2.11 3.10 -17.69
CA ALA A 106 1.33 2.79 -16.50
C ALA A 106 1.90 3.44 -15.23
N GLN A 107 1.02 3.63 -14.25
CA GLN A 107 1.40 4.07 -12.91
C GLN A 107 0.60 3.35 -11.82
N VAL A 108 1.08 3.44 -10.59
CA VAL A 108 0.30 3.12 -9.39
C VAL A 108 -0.26 4.40 -8.77
N TYR A 109 -1.52 4.37 -8.33
CA TYR A 109 -2.17 5.48 -7.63
C TYR A 109 -3.09 4.96 -6.52
N ASP A 110 -3.43 5.80 -5.54
CA ASP A 110 -4.23 5.34 -4.40
C ASP A 110 -5.65 4.94 -4.79
N GLY A 111 -6.23 5.63 -5.75
CA GLY A 111 -7.62 5.47 -6.16
C GLY A 111 -7.82 5.94 -7.59
N SER A 112 -9.06 5.98 -8.04
CA SER A 112 -9.36 6.28 -9.43
C SER A 112 -9.08 7.73 -9.79
N MET A 113 -8.37 7.91 -10.90
CA MET A 113 -8.15 9.19 -11.55
C MET A 113 -9.08 9.39 -12.75
N LEU A 114 -10.09 8.53 -12.93
CA LEU A 114 -10.84 8.39 -14.18
C LEU A 114 -9.84 8.31 -15.35
N ASP A 115 -9.93 9.22 -16.31
CA ASP A 115 -9.05 9.40 -17.47
C ASP A 115 -8.13 10.64 -17.34
N SER A 116 -8.03 11.22 -16.14
CA SER A 116 -7.27 12.47 -15.95
C SER A 116 -5.76 12.26 -15.87
N ALA A 117 -5.29 11.05 -15.56
CA ALA A 117 -3.86 10.76 -15.50
C ALA A 117 -3.24 10.71 -16.92
N PRO A 118 -2.02 11.22 -17.13
CA PRO A 118 -1.37 11.20 -18.44
C PRO A 118 -0.68 9.85 -18.71
N VAL A 119 -1.43 8.75 -18.56
CA VAL A 119 -0.96 7.36 -18.75
C VAL A 119 -2.05 6.54 -19.44
N ASP A 120 -1.70 5.41 -20.06
CA ASP A 120 -2.69 4.51 -20.67
C ASP A 120 -3.56 3.82 -19.61
N ILE A 121 -2.97 3.52 -18.45
CA ILE A 121 -3.65 2.84 -17.35
C ILE A 121 -3.09 3.23 -15.98
N THR A 122 -3.99 3.41 -15.02
CA THR A 122 -3.65 3.61 -13.61
C THR A 122 -4.04 2.36 -12.82
N PHE A 123 -3.08 1.70 -12.20
CA PHE A 123 -3.35 0.63 -11.24
C PHE A 123 -3.69 1.24 -9.88
N THR A 124 -4.87 0.93 -9.36
CA THR A 124 -5.37 1.54 -8.14
C THR A 124 -5.24 0.63 -6.93
N VAL A 125 -4.83 1.22 -5.81
CA VAL A 125 -4.80 0.55 -4.51
C VAL A 125 -6.22 0.36 -3.99
N ARG A 126 -7.00 1.43 -3.92
CA ARG A 126 -8.39 1.48 -3.48
C ARG A 126 -9.34 1.09 -4.61
N ASP A 127 -10.39 0.38 -4.27
CA ASP A 127 -11.52 0.18 -5.18
C ASP A 127 -12.47 1.37 -5.06
N ASP A 128 -12.52 2.18 -6.11
CA ASP A 128 -13.39 3.37 -6.20
C ASP A 128 -14.64 3.12 -7.06
N THR A 129 -14.89 1.88 -7.50
CA THR A 129 -16.04 1.52 -8.36
C THR A 129 -17.36 2.01 -7.74
N TRP A 130 -17.51 1.84 -6.42
CA TRP A 130 -18.70 2.24 -5.67
C TRP A 130 -19.04 3.73 -5.80
N ARG A 131 -18.05 4.59 -6.09
CA ARG A 131 -18.24 6.05 -6.24
C ARG A 131 -18.94 6.44 -7.54
N TYR A 132 -19.05 5.51 -8.49
CA TYR A 132 -19.51 5.80 -9.85
C TYR A 132 -20.71 4.96 -10.29
N LEU A 133 -21.26 4.13 -9.41
CA LEU A 133 -22.40 3.24 -9.73
C LEU A 133 -23.65 4.01 -10.18
N ASP A 134 -23.82 5.24 -9.72
CA ASP A 134 -24.92 6.14 -10.08
C ASP A 134 -24.66 6.95 -11.37
N ASN A 135 -23.47 6.86 -11.95
CA ASN A 135 -23.07 7.62 -13.13
C ASN A 135 -22.37 6.72 -14.17
N PRO A 136 -23.13 6.15 -15.13
CA PRO A 136 -22.60 5.20 -16.10
C PRO A 136 -21.40 5.72 -16.91
N GLY A 137 -21.40 7.00 -17.29
CA GLY A 137 -20.29 7.59 -18.04
C GLY A 137 -19.00 7.73 -17.23
N ARG A 138 -19.11 8.03 -15.92
CA ARG A 138 -17.94 8.00 -15.02
C ARG A 138 -17.48 6.58 -14.75
N LEU A 139 -18.41 5.63 -14.60
CA LEU A 139 -18.09 4.21 -14.42
C LEU A 139 -17.35 3.63 -15.62
N GLU A 140 -17.77 3.97 -16.85
CA GLU A 140 -17.07 3.56 -18.08
C GLU A 140 -15.63 4.10 -18.12
N ARG A 141 -15.44 5.39 -17.85
CA ARG A 141 -14.11 6.02 -17.77
C ARG A 141 -13.26 5.39 -16.66
N HIS A 142 -13.86 5.12 -15.50
CA HIS A 142 -13.20 4.42 -14.41
C HIS A 142 -12.67 3.06 -14.88
N ASN A 143 -13.54 2.19 -15.39
CA ASN A 143 -13.20 0.83 -15.81
C ASN A 143 -12.20 0.79 -16.98
N ARG A 144 -12.22 1.80 -17.85
CA ARG A 144 -11.35 1.85 -19.03
C ARG A 144 -9.92 2.26 -18.71
N PHE A 145 -9.73 3.20 -17.78
CA PHE A 145 -8.43 3.82 -17.50
C PHE A 145 -7.86 3.46 -16.14
N ASN A 146 -8.61 2.74 -15.31
CA ASN A 146 -8.18 2.33 -13.98
C ASN A 146 -8.39 0.83 -13.81
N LYS A 147 -7.43 0.18 -13.15
CA LYS A 147 -7.53 -1.23 -12.78
C LYS A 147 -7.20 -1.38 -11.31
N HIS A 148 -8.19 -1.79 -10.52
CA HIS A 148 -7.96 -2.15 -9.12
C HIS A 148 -7.04 -3.36 -9.03
N VAL A 149 -5.92 -3.19 -8.34
CA VAL A 149 -4.98 -4.27 -8.02
C VAL A 149 -5.00 -4.62 -6.54
N GLY A 150 -5.41 -3.66 -5.69
CA GLY A 150 -5.51 -3.84 -4.26
C GLY A 150 -4.24 -3.47 -3.51
N TRP A 151 -4.14 -3.99 -2.29
CA TRP A 151 -2.98 -3.89 -1.43
C TRP A 151 -2.35 -5.26 -1.20
N ALA A 152 -1.09 -5.28 -0.74
CA ALA A 152 -0.36 -6.48 -0.39
C ALA A 152 0.55 -6.24 0.81
N ALA A 153 0.79 -7.28 1.61
CA ALA A 153 1.83 -7.28 2.63
C ALA A 153 3.02 -8.12 2.15
N ASN A 154 4.24 -7.71 2.53
CA ASN A 154 5.43 -8.54 2.32
C ASN A 154 5.39 -9.72 3.32
N GLN A 155 5.13 -10.93 2.84
CA GLN A 155 4.96 -12.11 3.71
C GLN A 155 6.26 -12.60 4.36
N GLU A 156 7.43 -12.19 3.86
CA GLU A 156 8.70 -12.47 4.55
C GLU A 156 8.81 -11.64 5.83
N LEU A 157 8.32 -10.38 5.80
CA LEU A 157 8.30 -9.50 6.97
C LEU A 157 7.08 -9.72 7.85
N PHE A 158 5.89 -9.78 7.26
CA PHE A 158 4.61 -9.81 7.95
C PHE A 158 4.01 -11.21 7.81
N HIS A 159 4.23 -12.04 8.81
CA HIS A 159 3.72 -13.40 8.88
C HIS A 159 3.30 -13.73 10.30
N LEU A 160 2.40 -14.69 10.42
CA LEU A 160 1.93 -15.18 11.71
C LEU A 160 3.07 -15.93 12.43
N GLU A 161 3.45 -15.45 13.62
CA GLU A 161 4.31 -16.18 14.55
C GLU A 161 3.49 -16.88 15.64
N THR A 162 3.94 -18.05 16.08
CA THR A 162 3.30 -18.78 17.19
C THR A 162 3.46 -18.00 18.50
N LYS A 163 2.34 -17.74 19.17
CA LYS A 163 2.33 -17.16 20.52
C LYS A 163 2.59 -18.25 21.57
N THR A 164 3.41 -17.94 22.56
CA THR A 164 3.84 -18.91 23.60
C THR A 164 3.39 -18.56 25.02
N ASP A 165 2.68 -17.45 25.21
CA ASP A 165 2.18 -16.99 26.51
C ASP A 165 0.75 -16.46 26.39
N ASP A 166 0.15 -16.12 27.54
CA ASP A 166 -1.22 -15.61 27.63
C ASP A 166 -1.29 -14.07 27.73
N VAL A 167 -0.18 -13.36 27.49
CA VAL A 167 -0.13 -11.89 27.58
C VAL A 167 -0.79 -11.29 26.34
N LEU A 168 -1.80 -10.45 26.51
CA LEU A 168 -2.44 -9.73 25.40
C LEU A 168 -1.51 -8.65 24.86
N ARG A 169 -1.16 -8.69 23.58
CA ARG A 169 -0.28 -7.71 22.93
C ARG A 169 -1.08 -6.78 22.04
N ILE A 170 -1.02 -5.49 22.36
CA ILE A 170 -1.81 -4.45 21.70
C ILE A 170 -0.85 -3.47 21.05
N PHE A 171 -1.01 -3.26 19.75
CA PHE A 171 -0.36 -2.17 19.05
C PHE A 171 -1.37 -1.06 18.79
N VAL A 172 -1.13 0.12 19.34
CA VAL A 172 -1.89 1.33 19.05
C VAL A 172 -1.11 2.10 17.99
N ASP A 173 -1.77 2.45 16.89
CA ASP A 173 -1.11 3.22 15.82
C ASP A 173 -0.67 4.60 16.31
N HIS A 174 0.22 5.24 15.55
CA HIS A 174 0.74 6.56 15.89
C HIS A 174 -0.37 7.63 15.93
N ALA A 175 -0.16 8.70 16.69
CA ALA A 175 -1.03 9.87 16.66
C ALA A 175 -0.98 10.57 15.29
N ALA A 176 -2.01 11.35 14.95
CA ALA A 176 -2.08 12.08 13.69
C ALA A 176 -0.89 13.04 13.50
N PHE A 177 -0.51 13.29 12.24
CA PHE A 177 0.65 14.12 11.91
C PHE A 177 0.49 15.60 12.30
N ASP A 178 -0.76 16.07 12.33
CA ASP A 178 -1.13 17.42 12.74
C ASP A 178 -2.33 17.39 13.70
N VAL A 179 -2.49 18.45 14.47
CA VAL A 179 -3.61 18.67 15.40
C VAL A 179 -4.91 19.08 14.70
N SER A 180 -4.93 19.15 13.36
CA SER A 180 -6.10 19.60 12.60
C SER A 180 -7.01 18.43 12.19
N GLY A 181 -6.48 17.21 12.16
CA GLY A 181 -7.23 15.98 11.96
C GLY A 181 -7.95 15.50 13.22
N PHE A 182 -9.03 14.74 13.03
CA PHE A 182 -9.68 14.03 14.13
C PHE A 182 -8.78 12.86 14.58
N ASP A 183 -8.37 12.85 15.85
CA ASP A 183 -7.44 11.87 16.42
C ASP A 183 -8.07 11.23 17.68
N HIS A 184 -8.15 9.90 17.70
CA HIS A 184 -8.72 9.10 18.78
C HIS A 184 -7.68 8.57 19.77
N SER A 185 -6.38 8.82 19.55
CA SER A 185 -5.27 8.26 20.33
C SER A 185 -5.47 8.42 21.83
N LEU A 186 -5.77 9.63 22.32
CA LEU A 186 -5.97 9.87 23.74
C LEU A 186 -7.09 9.01 24.32
N SER A 187 -8.25 8.96 23.63
CA SER A 187 -9.39 8.15 24.07
C SER A 187 -9.05 6.65 24.07
N ILE A 188 -8.30 6.18 23.07
CA ILE A 188 -7.87 4.78 22.97
C ILE A 188 -6.92 4.43 24.10
N LEU A 189 -5.88 5.24 24.32
CA LEU A 189 -4.90 5.03 25.37
C LEU A 189 -5.56 5.01 26.76
N MET A 190 -6.52 5.90 27.00
CA MET A 190 -7.29 5.90 28.26
C MET A 190 -8.13 4.63 28.45
N ASN A 191 -8.57 3.97 27.37
CA ASN A 191 -9.30 2.71 27.49
C ASN A 191 -8.39 1.54 27.90
N LEU A 192 -7.07 1.61 27.73
CA LEU A 192 -6.15 0.56 28.17
C LEU A 192 -6.16 0.38 29.69
N GLN A 193 -6.41 1.46 30.45
CA GLN A 193 -6.57 1.40 31.92
C GLN A 193 -7.72 0.49 32.38
N ARG A 194 -8.62 0.09 31.47
CA ARG A 194 -9.77 -0.75 31.77
C ARG A 194 -9.53 -2.24 31.53
N LEU A 195 -8.37 -2.62 30.98
CA LEU A 195 -7.99 -4.01 30.81
C LEU A 195 -7.71 -4.64 32.18
N THR A 196 -8.29 -5.83 32.40
CA THR A 196 -8.15 -6.59 33.64
C THR A 196 -7.23 -7.80 33.48
N VAL A 197 -6.86 -8.15 32.25
CA VAL A 197 -5.94 -9.23 31.90
C VAL A 197 -4.50 -8.71 31.79
N PRO A 198 -3.47 -9.55 31.96
CA PRO A 198 -2.10 -9.16 31.65
C PRO A 198 -1.96 -8.73 30.18
N TYR A 199 -1.39 -7.54 29.95
CA TYR A 199 -1.18 -7.03 28.61
C TYR A 199 0.11 -6.22 28.48
N GLU A 200 0.59 -6.12 27.25
CA GLU A 200 1.63 -5.19 26.81
C GLU A 200 1.05 -4.33 25.68
N ALA A 201 1.16 -3.01 25.82
CA ALA A 201 0.72 -2.07 24.82
C ALA A 201 1.89 -1.26 24.27
N ARG A 202 1.99 -1.16 22.94
CA ARG A 202 3.07 -0.49 22.23
C ARG A 202 2.49 0.51 21.22
N THR A 203 3.23 1.58 20.93
CA THR A 203 2.88 2.57 19.91
C THR A 203 4.12 3.05 19.18
N LEU A 204 3.92 3.66 18.02
CA LEU A 204 4.96 4.35 17.27
C LEU A 204 4.96 5.85 17.62
N THR A 205 6.15 6.40 17.88
CA THR A 205 6.40 7.82 18.16
C THR A 205 7.62 8.31 17.38
N ASP A 206 7.98 9.59 17.54
CA ASP A 206 9.19 10.14 16.94
C ASP A 206 10.49 9.53 17.49
N ASP A 207 10.44 8.94 18.69
CA ASP A 207 11.54 8.21 19.31
C ASP A 207 11.55 6.72 18.92
N GLY A 208 10.67 6.32 18.02
CA GLY A 208 10.49 4.94 17.56
C GLY A 208 9.39 4.20 18.32
N LEU A 209 9.56 2.88 18.45
CA LEU A 209 8.58 1.99 19.09
C LEU A 209 8.70 2.04 20.62
N VAL A 210 7.67 2.56 21.28
CA VAL A 210 7.64 2.77 22.73
C VAL A 210 6.56 1.94 23.39
N THR A 211 6.82 1.55 24.64
CA THR A 211 5.81 0.92 25.50
C THR A 211 4.91 1.99 26.08
N ILE A 212 3.60 1.76 26.02
CA ILE A 212 2.60 2.65 26.59
C ILE A 212 2.55 2.40 28.10
N ASP A 213 2.68 3.47 28.88
CA ASP A 213 2.35 3.47 30.31
C ASP A 213 0.91 4.00 30.50
N PRO A 214 -0.06 3.13 30.84
CA PRO A 214 -1.43 3.55 31.08
C PRO A 214 -1.56 4.51 32.27
N GLY A 215 -0.61 4.52 33.21
CA GLY A 215 -0.59 5.44 34.35
C GLY A 215 -0.08 6.85 33.99
N ASN A 216 0.59 7.00 32.84
CA ASN A 216 1.21 8.24 32.40
C ASN A 216 0.98 8.48 30.90
N ILE A 217 -0.29 8.66 30.53
CA ILE A 217 -0.69 8.87 29.14
C ILE A 217 -0.33 10.28 28.68
N SER A 218 0.45 10.36 27.59
CA SER A 218 0.72 11.58 26.85
C SER A 218 0.58 11.31 25.36
N VAL A 219 0.03 12.27 24.62
CA VAL A 219 -0.13 12.18 23.16
C VAL A 219 0.55 13.38 22.52
N THR A 220 1.48 13.10 21.63
CA THR A 220 2.16 14.10 20.80
C THR A 220 1.94 13.77 19.33
N PRO A 221 1.76 14.77 18.45
CA PRO A 221 1.65 14.53 17.02
C PRO A 221 2.89 13.80 16.49
N TYR A 222 2.70 12.81 15.63
CA TYR A 222 3.79 12.05 15.03
C TYR A 222 4.42 12.85 13.88
N ARG A 223 5.74 13.06 13.92
CA ARG A 223 6.50 13.85 12.94
C ARG A 223 7.23 13.00 11.91
N ARG A 224 6.76 11.76 11.69
CA ARG A 224 7.23 10.85 10.62
C ARG A 224 8.70 10.45 10.75
N THR A 225 9.22 10.30 11.96
CA THR A 225 10.52 9.65 12.13
C THR A 225 10.38 8.17 11.76
N PRO A 226 11.02 7.69 10.67
CA PRO A 226 10.82 6.33 10.20
C PRO A 226 11.48 5.32 11.15
N VAL A 227 10.82 4.19 11.36
CA VAL A 227 11.39 2.99 11.99
C VAL A 227 11.73 1.99 10.89
N PRO A 228 12.84 1.23 11.01
CA PRO A 228 13.15 0.17 10.05
C PRO A 228 11.99 -0.82 9.89
N ALA A 229 11.64 -1.16 8.65
CA ALA A 229 10.50 -2.04 8.37
C ALA A 229 10.60 -3.41 9.07
N THR A 230 11.82 -3.92 9.26
CA THR A 230 12.08 -5.17 9.99
C THR A 230 11.72 -5.08 11.48
N GLU A 231 11.99 -3.94 12.11
CA GLU A 231 11.66 -3.70 13.52
C GLU A 231 10.15 -3.51 13.70
N PHE A 232 9.54 -2.72 12.82
CA PHE A 232 8.09 -2.51 12.82
C PHE A 232 7.33 -3.82 12.58
N ALA A 233 7.76 -4.61 11.61
CA ALA A 233 7.18 -5.93 11.35
C ALA A 233 7.34 -6.86 12.55
N ALA A 234 8.50 -6.87 13.22
CA ALA A 234 8.72 -7.69 14.40
C ALA A 234 7.79 -7.34 15.57
N GLU A 235 7.35 -6.08 15.67
CA GLU A 235 6.33 -5.66 16.64
C GLU A 235 4.93 -6.17 16.22
N LEU A 236 4.55 -5.97 14.96
CA LEU A 236 3.26 -6.45 14.46
C LEU A 236 3.11 -7.97 14.53
N ARG A 237 4.18 -8.74 14.27
CA ARG A 237 4.18 -10.23 14.36
C ARG A 237 3.85 -10.75 15.75
N LYS A 238 3.98 -9.93 16.79
CA LYS A 238 3.62 -10.29 18.16
C LYS A 238 2.21 -9.83 18.55
N SER A 239 1.62 -8.91 17.78
CA SER A 239 0.39 -8.22 18.17
C SER A 239 -0.84 -9.12 18.02
N ASP A 240 -1.69 -9.14 19.05
CA ASP A 240 -3.02 -9.76 19.02
C ASP A 240 -4.09 -8.78 18.53
N VAL A 241 -3.88 -7.49 18.80
CA VAL A 241 -4.80 -6.40 18.48
C VAL A 241 -4.02 -5.24 17.87
N PHE A 242 -4.53 -4.67 16.78
CA PHE A 242 -4.04 -3.44 16.18
C PHE A 242 -5.13 -2.38 16.19
N ILE A 243 -4.85 -1.17 16.67
CA ILE A 243 -5.86 -0.12 16.84
C ILE A 243 -5.50 1.10 15.98
N VAL A 244 -6.37 1.40 15.02
CA VAL A 244 -6.31 2.63 14.22
C VAL A 244 -6.69 3.82 15.08
N THR A 245 -5.92 4.90 15.01
CA THR A 245 -6.13 6.10 15.85
C THR A 245 -6.72 7.28 15.08
N HIS A 246 -6.55 7.35 13.76
CA HIS A 246 -6.95 8.49 12.95
C HIS A 246 -7.40 8.04 11.54
N PRO A 247 -8.10 8.90 10.77
CA PRO A 247 -8.49 8.57 9.41
C PRO A 247 -7.29 8.26 8.53
N GLU A 248 -7.22 7.01 8.06
CA GLU A 248 -6.20 6.55 7.14
C GLU A 248 -6.69 6.63 5.70
N SER A 249 -5.86 7.19 4.83
CA SER A 249 -6.18 7.27 3.39
C SER A 249 -6.02 5.93 2.66
N LEU A 250 -5.24 5.00 3.21
CA LEU A 250 -4.80 3.79 2.53
C LEU A 250 -4.99 2.48 3.32
N GLY A 251 -4.95 2.50 4.66
CA GLY A 251 -5.21 1.31 5.48
C GLY A 251 -4.14 0.23 5.34
N LEU A 252 -2.86 0.62 5.24
CA LEU A 252 -1.77 -0.27 4.84
C LEU A 252 -1.33 -1.17 5.99
N THR A 253 -1.02 -0.52 7.11
CA THR A 253 -0.63 -1.14 8.36
C THR A 253 -1.71 -2.10 8.86
N VAL A 254 -2.97 -1.80 8.56
CA VAL A 254 -4.12 -2.65 8.88
C VAL A 254 -4.03 -4.03 8.22
N LEU A 255 -3.66 -4.11 6.94
CA LEU A 255 -3.47 -5.40 6.27
C LEU A 255 -2.25 -6.13 6.84
N GLU A 256 -1.14 -5.41 7.06
CA GLU A 256 0.11 -5.97 7.59
C GLU A 256 -0.11 -6.55 9.01
N ALA A 257 -0.82 -5.83 9.87
CA ALA A 257 -1.19 -6.28 11.20
C ALA A 257 -2.11 -7.51 11.14
N ALA A 258 -3.12 -7.51 10.26
CA ALA A 258 -3.99 -8.67 10.07
C ALA A 258 -3.21 -9.89 9.55
N MET A 259 -2.24 -9.70 8.64
CA MET A 259 -1.36 -10.76 8.14
C MET A 259 -0.51 -11.38 9.26
N CYS A 260 -0.13 -10.58 10.26
CA CYS A 260 0.52 -11.01 11.49
C CYS A 260 -0.44 -11.63 12.53
N GLY A 261 -1.75 -11.67 12.24
CA GLY A 261 -2.79 -12.25 13.07
C GLY A 261 -3.54 -11.26 13.99
N ALA A 262 -3.28 -9.96 13.91
CA ALA A 262 -3.96 -8.99 14.77
C ALA A 262 -5.44 -8.82 14.40
N LEU A 263 -6.30 -8.71 15.41
CA LEU A 263 -7.66 -8.20 15.25
C LEU A 263 -7.60 -6.67 15.12
N VAL A 264 -8.26 -6.13 14.10
CA VAL A 264 -8.23 -4.68 13.83
C VAL A 264 -9.35 -3.98 14.59
N LEU A 265 -9.01 -3.00 15.41
CA LEU A 265 -9.98 -2.10 16.03
C LEU A 265 -9.88 -0.74 15.35
N THR A 266 -11.02 -0.16 15.01
CA THR A 266 -11.06 1.14 14.32
C THR A 266 -12.22 1.99 14.83
N PRO A 267 -12.02 3.28 15.09
CA PRO A 267 -13.13 4.21 15.27
C PRO A 267 -13.98 4.29 13.99
N PRO A 268 -15.24 4.77 14.07
CA PRO A 268 -16.07 4.97 12.89
C PRO A 268 -15.37 5.84 11.84
N ASP A 269 -15.53 5.48 10.58
CA ASP A 269 -15.06 6.26 9.41
C ASP A 269 -13.54 6.51 9.33
N CYS A 270 -12.72 5.82 10.14
CA CYS A 270 -11.27 5.93 10.07
C CYS A 270 -10.63 5.07 8.97
N LEU A 271 -11.35 4.08 8.45
CA LEU A 271 -10.89 3.23 7.34
C LEU A 271 -11.86 3.25 6.16
N PRO A 272 -11.36 3.30 4.91
CA PRO A 272 -12.18 3.10 3.73
C PRO A 272 -12.92 1.75 3.78
N PRO A 273 -14.20 1.69 3.36
CA PRO A 273 -15.01 0.46 3.47
C PRO A 273 -14.40 -0.76 2.77
N ASP A 274 -13.75 -0.55 1.62
CA ASP A 274 -13.12 -1.63 0.85
C ASP A 274 -11.90 -2.22 1.59
N ARG A 275 -11.16 -1.42 2.37
CA ARG A 275 -10.05 -1.90 3.21
C ARG A 275 -10.57 -2.63 4.45
N LEU A 276 -11.58 -2.04 5.09
CA LEU A 276 -12.16 -2.59 6.30
C LEU A 276 -12.77 -3.98 6.06
N ALA A 277 -13.37 -4.21 4.89
CA ALA A 277 -13.92 -5.50 4.49
C ALA A 277 -12.86 -6.62 4.36
N LEU A 278 -11.59 -6.28 4.07
CA LEU A 278 -10.51 -7.25 3.90
C LEU A 278 -10.11 -7.91 5.21
N VAL A 279 -10.24 -7.21 6.33
CA VAL A 279 -9.73 -7.66 7.63
C VAL A 279 -10.87 -8.07 8.56
N ASN A 280 -10.57 -8.93 9.54
CA ASN A 280 -11.46 -9.09 10.69
C ASN A 280 -11.29 -7.86 11.58
N HIS A 281 -12.39 -7.23 11.94
CA HIS A 281 -12.36 -5.98 12.64
C HIS A 281 -13.51 -5.81 13.62
N MET A 282 -13.38 -4.82 14.49
CA MET A 282 -14.47 -4.26 15.28
C MET A 282 -14.43 -2.73 15.19
N VAL A 283 -15.60 -2.13 14.98
CA VAL A 283 -15.76 -0.68 15.08
C VAL A 283 -15.93 -0.33 16.56
N ILE A 284 -14.97 0.41 17.11
CA ILE A 284 -14.94 0.79 18.53
C ILE A 284 -15.59 2.17 18.74
N LYS A 285 -16.22 2.35 19.91
CA LYS A 285 -16.77 3.63 20.35
C LYS A 285 -15.82 4.27 21.37
N SER A 286 -16.25 5.36 22.03
CA SER A 286 -15.49 6.03 23.09
C SER A 286 -15.11 5.11 24.26
N ARG A 287 -15.90 4.06 24.50
CA ARG A 287 -15.57 2.96 25.41
C ARG A 287 -15.35 1.68 24.62
N ILE A 288 -14.20 1.05 24.83
CA ILE A 288 -13.86 -0.25 24.26
C ILE A 288 -14.40 -1.33 25.21
N ASP A 289 -15.11 -2.31 24.65
CA ASP A 289 -15.53 -3.53 25.36
C ASP A 289 -14.40 -4.56 25.21
N TRP A 290 -13.48 -4.58 26.18
CA TRP A 290 -12.30 -5.44 26.11
C TRP A 290 -12.63 -6.93 26.23
N ASP A 291 -13.69 -7.30 26.94
CA ASP A 291 -14.11 -8.70 27.06
C ASP A 291 -14.57 -9.22 25.70
N GLU A 292 -15.34 -8.41 24.95
CA GLU A 292 -15.73 -8.74 23.59
C GLU A 292 -14.53 -8.79 22.63
N VAL A 293 -13.60 -7.83 22.73
CA VAL A 293 -12.38 -7.80 21.92
C VAL A 293 -11.57 -9.09 22.14
N ILE A 294 -11.27 -9.43 23.40
CA ILE A 294 -10.47 -10.60 23.76
C ILE A 294 -11.14 -11.88 23.26
N ALA A 295 -12.46 -12.01 23.40
CA ALA A 295 -13.21 -13.17 22.92
C ALA A 295 -13.17 -13.34 21.38
N ARG A 296 -12.89 -12.26 20.63
CA ARG A 296 -12.80 -12.28 19.16
C ARG A 296 -11.37 -12.38 18.62
N VAL A 297 -10.34 -12.26 19.46
CA VAL A 297 -8.96 -12.45 19.03
C VAL A 297 -8.77 -13.90 18.59
N ASP A 298 -8.56 -14.08 17.29
CA ASP A 298 -8.23 -15.36 16.67
C ASP A 298 -7.14 -15.12 15.63
N ARG A 299 -5.88 -15.29 16.05
CA ARG A 299 -4.73 -14.91 15.22
C ARG A 299 -4.66 -15.68 13.91
N VAL A 300 -5.04 -16.96 13.94
CA VAL A 300 -5.03 -17.81 12.75
C VAL A 300 -6.09 -17.33 11.76
N LYS A 301 -7.34 -17.15 12.20
CA LYS A 301 -8.42 -16.69 11.30
C LYS A 301 -8.16 -15.29 10.74
N ASN A 302 -7.54 -14.42 11.53
CA ASN A 302 -7.20 -13.06 11.08
C ASN A 302 -6.18 -13.11 9.93
N ALA A 303 -5.11 -13.90 10.08
CA ALA A 303 -4.09 -14.06 9.04
C ALA A 303 -4.63 -14.79 7.80
N GLU A 304 -5.39 -15.88 7.99
CA GLU A 304 -5.97 -16.67 6.90
C GLU A 304 -6.89 -15.86 5.99
N LYS A 305 -7.64 -14.90 6.56
CA LYS A 305 -8.54 -14.04 5.78
C LYS A 305 -7.80 -13.19 4.76
N VAL A 306 -6.57 -12.77 5.08
CA VAL A 306 -5.80 -11.83 4.26
C VAL A 306 -4.64 -12.45 3.51
N GLN A 307 -4.36 -13.74 3.69
CA GLN A 307 -3.18 -14.43 3.16
C GLN A 307 -3.01 -14.35 1.64
N CYS A 308 -4.09 -14.11 0.89
CA CYS A 308 -4.05 -13.97 -0.57
C CYS A 308 -3.63 -12.59 -1.06
N HIS A 309 -3.49 -11.61 -0.16
CA HIS A 309 -3.06 -10.25 -0.50
C HIS A 309 -1.53 -10.15 -0.52
N THR A 310 -0.95 -10.72 -1.59
CA THR A 310 0.50 -10.81 -1.79
C THR A 310 0.97 -9.91 -2.94
N TRP A 311 2.25 -9.57 -2.93
CA TRP A 311 2.86 -8.80 -4.03
C TRP A 311 2.85 -9.57 -5.34
N SER A 312 2.99 -10.91 -5.28
CA SER A 312 2.83 -11.79 -6.45
C SER A 312 1.42 -11.73 -7.04
N ALA A 313 0.38 -11.68 -6.20
CA ALA A 313 -1.00 -11.53 -6.68
C ALA A 313 -1.25 -10.15 -7.34
N ILE A 314 -0.63 -9.08 -6.82
CA ILE A 314 -0.66 -7.76 -7.47
C ILE A 314 0.05 -7.82 -8.82
N ALA A 315 1.26 -8.39 -8.86
CA ALA A 315 2.05 -8.52 -10.08
C ALA A 315 1.28 -9.30 -11.15
N GLU A 316 0.63 -10.42 -10.79
CA GLU A 316 -0.18 -11.23 -11.70
C GLU A 316 -1.31 -10.41 -12.33
N LYS A 317 -2.08 -9.64 -11.54
CA LYS A 317 -3.14 -8.76 -12.06
C LYS A 317 -2.61 -7.70 -13.02
N MET A 318 -1.44 -7.12 -12.73
CA MET A 318 -0.81 -6.13 -13.61
C MET A 318 -0.32 -6.77 -14.92
N LEU A 319 0.33 -7.93 -14.85
CA LEU A 319 0.82 -8.61 -16.04
C LEU A 319 -0.32 -9.12 -16.92
N GLU A 320 -1.38 -9.68 -16.32
CA GLU A 320 -2.59 -10.08 -17.04
C GLU A 320 -3.13 -8.89 -17.84
N THR A 321 -3.18 -7.70 -17.22
CA THR A 321 -3.61 -6.47 -17.89
C THR A 321 -2.69 -6.14 -19.08
N PHE A 322 -1.38 -6.20 -18.90
CA PHE A 322 -0.43 -5.89 -19.97
C PHE A 322 -0.48 -6.86 -21.15
N ILE A 323 -0.87 -8.12 -20.91
CA ILE A 323 -0.86 -9.20 -21.90
C ILE A 323 -2.19 -9.30 -22.64
N THR A 324 -3.30 -9.24 -21.90
CA THR A 324 -4.64 -9.55 -22.43
C THR A 324 -5.33 -8.33 -23.03
N GLN A 325 -4.91 -7.13 -22.64
CA GLN A 325 -5.53 -5.88 -23.08
C GLN A 325 -4.59 -5.12 -24.02
N LYS A 326 -5.14 -4.14 -24.73
CA LYS A 326 -4.37 -3.17 -25.50
C LYS A 326 -4.45 -1.79 -24.84
N PRO A 327 -3.39 -0.98 -24.90
CA PRO A 327 -3.44 0.40 -24.43
C PRO A 327 -4.66 1.13 -24.96
N SER A 328 -5.43 1.73 -24.05
CA SER A 328 -6.56 2.58 -24.38
C SER A 328 -6.05 3.86 -25.02
N ARG A 329 -5.71 3.81 -26.31
CA ARG A 329 -5.36 5.02 -27.07
C ARG A 329 -6.59 5.91 -27.14
N GLY A 330 -6.64 6.92 -26.27
CA GLY A 330 -7.58 8.02 -26.42
C GLY A 330 -7.31 8.67 -27.78
N ASN A 331 -8.34 8.79 -28.61
CA ASN A 331 -8.29 9.74 -29.70
C ASN A 331 -8.16 11.12 -29.04
N GLY A 332 -6.93 11.65 -29.04
CA GLY A 332 -6.70 13.07 -28.79
C GLY A 332 -7.39 13.91 -29.85
#